data_AF-A0AAW5SPB3-F1
#
_entry.id   AF-A0AAW5SPB3-F1
#
_cell.length_a   1.000
_cell.length_b   1.000
_cell.length_c   1.000
_cell.angle_alpha   90.00
_cell.angle_beta   90.00
_cell.angle_gamma   90.00
#
_symmetry.space_group_name_H-M   'P 1'
#
loop_
_entity.id
_entity.type
_entity.pdbx_description
1 polymer ?
#
loop_
_entity_poly.entity_id
_entity_poly.type
_entity_poly.pdbx_seq_one_letter_code
_entity_poly.pdbx_strand_id
1 'polypeptide(L)'
;MLPVMRLGAGLATLAVVLAAPAGATEDEFLRDLQPRYSFLTAEELVTQGYRACAATSVGVLAPDAVQMISADLGISTGAAMDIVSRALLRLC
;
A
#
# COMPACT_ATOMS: atom_id res chain seq x y z
N MET A 1 -55.58 -2.09 -15.99
CA MET A 1 -55.30 -0.87 -15.21
C MET A 1 -54.28 -1.24 -14.14
N LEU A 2 -53.07 -0.67 -14.19
CA LEU A 2 -51.96 -0.93 -13.24
C LEU A 2 -52.28 -0.41 -11.82
N PRO A 3 -51.59 -0.96 -10.80
CA PRO A 3 -50.83 -0.07 -9.95
C PRO A 3 -49.35 -0.46 -9.87
N VAL A 4 -48.55 0.43 -10.44
CA VAL A 4 -47.24 0.95 -10.01
C VAL A 4 -46.48 0.08 -8.99
N MET A 5 -45.48 -0.61 -9.54
CA MET A 5 -44.29 -1.12 -8.87
C MET A 5 -43.60 0.05 -8.16
N ARG A 6 -43.51 0.01 -6.82
CA ARG A 6 -42.72 0.96 -6.04
C ARG A 6 -41.24 0.76 -6.34
N LEU A 7 -40.63 1.65 -7.12
CA LEU A 7 -39.17 1.82 -7.15
C LEU A 7 -38.74 2.40 -5.80
N GLY A 8 -38.34 1.52 -4.88
CA GLY A 8 -37.58 1.90 -3.70
C GLY A 8 -36.14 2.15 -4.09
N ALA A 9 -35.68 3.39 -3.93
CA ALA A 9 -34.30 3.79 -4.09
C ALA A 9 -33.38 2.95 -3.21
N GLY A 10 -32.36 2.33 -3.81
CA GLY A 10 -31.27 1.68 -3.09
C GLY A 10 -29.96 2.08 -3.73
N LEU A 11 -29.39 3.21 -3.29
CA LEU A 11 -27.99 3.53 -3.56
C LEU A 11 -27.14 2.44 -2.90
N ALA A 12 -26.67 1.48 -3.69
CA ALA A 12 -25.72 0.49 -3.23
C ALA A 12 -24.38 1.19 -2.99
N THR A 13 -24.15 1.68 -1.77
CA THR A 13 -22.82 2.07 -1.31
C THR A 13 -21.98 0.80 -1.21
N LEU A 14 -21.13 0.58 -2.22
CA LEU A 14 -20.02 -0.38 -2.16
C LEU A 14 -19.09 0.05 -1.02
N ALA A 15 -19.35 -0.45 0.19
CA ALA A 15 -18.42 -0.34 1.30
C ALA A 15 -17.24 -1.26 0.98
N VAL A 16 -16.16 -0.67 0.46
CA VAL A 16 -14.86 -1.34 0.41
C VAL A 16 -14.44 -1.51 1.87
N VAL A 17 -14.60 -2.71 2.41
CA VAL A 17 -14.00 -3.09 3.68
C VAL A 17 -12.49 -3.17 3.42
N LEU A 18 -11.82 -2.02 3.54
CA LEU A 18 -10.39 -2.00 3.76
C LEU A 18 -10.21 -2.61 5.15
N ALA A 19 -9.91 -3.91 5.20
CA ALA A 19 -9.40 -4.51 6.43
C ALA A 19 -8.23 -3.61 6.87
N ALA A 20 -8.35 -2.99 8.05
CA ALA A 20 -7.25 -2.22 8.58
C ALA A 20 -6.03 -3.15 8.59
N PRO A 21 -4.88 -2.71 8.04
CA PRO A 21 -3.69 -3.51 8.13
C PRO A 21 -3.49 -3.81 9.62
N ALA A 22 -3.29 -5.08 9.95
CA ALA A 22 -3.03 -5.46 11.33
C ALA A 22 -1.73 -4.74 11.72
N GLY A 23 -1.79 -3.69 12.55
CA GLY A 23 -0.63 -2.83 12.84
C GLY A 23 0.64 -3.59 13.28
N ALA A 24 0.50 -4.83 13.73
CA ALA A 24 1.62 -5.75 13.94
C ALA A 24 2.55 -5.91 12.73
N THR A 25 2.01 -5.92 11.51
CA THR A 25 2.84 -6.04 10.30
C THR A 25 3.54 -4.74 9.94
N GLU A 26 2.93 -3.60 10.20
CA GLU A 26 3.56 -2.28 10.08
C GLU A 26 4.70 -2.13 11.08
N ASP A 27 4.50 -2.55 12.33
CA ASP A 27 5.54 -2.54 13.36
C ASP A 27 6.74 -3.43 12.97
N GLU A 28 6.51 -4.59 12.38
CA GLU A 28 7.57 -5.46 11.88
C GLU A 28 8.30 -4.85 10.69
N PHE A 29 7.56 -4.25 9.75
CA PHE A 29 8.11 -3.55 8.60
C PHE A 29 8.99 -2.36 9.03
N LEU A 30 8.51 -1.54 9.97
CA LEU A 30 9.25 -0.41 10.52
C LEU A 30 10.45 -0.85 11.35
N ARG A 31 10.31 -1.89 12.17
CA ARG A 31 11.42 -2.44 12.96
C ARG A 31 12.62 -2.83 12.09
N ASP A 32 12.35 -3.32 10.89
CA ASP A 32 13.36 -3.72 9.93
C ASP A 32 14.01 -2.53 9.19
N LEU A 33 13.24 -1.48 8.89
CA LEU A 33 13.66 -0.39 7.99
C LEU A 33 14.14 0.86 8.74
N GLN A 34 13.44 1.27 9.80
CA GLN A 34 13.71 2.52 10.51
C GLN A 34 15.16 2.65 11.02
N PRO A 35 15.80 1.58 11.54
CA PRO A 35 17.20 1.66 11.98
C PRO A 35 18.19 1.86 10.83
N ARG A 36 17.85 1.44 9.60
CA ARG A 36 18.71 1.50 8.41
C ARG A 36 18.51 2.79 7.62
N TYR A 37 17.28 3.27 7.58
CA TYR A 37 16.85 4.43 6.81
C TYR A 37 16.34 5.52 7.76
N SER A 38 17.14 5.88 8.77
CA SER A 38 16.77 6.85 9.81
C SER A 38 16.54 8.27 9.29
N PHE A 39 16.92 8.55 8.05
CA PHE A 39 16.63 9.80 7.34
C PHE A 39 15.22 9.82 6.74
N LEU A 40 14.52 8.68 6.70
CA LEU A 40 13.10 8.57 6.35
C LEU A 40 12.25 8.45 7.61
N THR A 41 11.11 9.11 7.59
CA THR A 41 10.10 9.00 8.64
C THR A 41 9.37 7.65 8.57
N ALA A 42 8.77 7.23 9.67
CA ALA A 42 7.92 6.03 9.72
C ALA A 42 6.77 6.11 8.72
N GLU A 43 6.17 7.29 8.60
CA GLU A 43 5.06 7.55 7.69
C GLU A 43 5.47 7.44 6.23
N GLU A 44 6.63 7.98 5.83
CA GLU A 44 7.16 7.83 4.47
C GLU A 44 7.41 6.36 4.13
N LEU A 45 8.00 5.60 5.05
CA LEU A 45 8.26 4.17 4.85
C LEU A 45 6.95 3.39 4.65
N VAL A 46 5.98 3.56 5.55
CA VAL A 46 4.69 2.83 5.48
C VAL A 46 3.91 3.25 4.24
N THR A 47 3.86 4.54 3.94
CA THR A 47 3.19 5.07 2.74
C THR A 47 3.76 4.46 1.47
N GLN A 48 5.08 4.43 1.33
CA GLN A 48 5.74 3.86 0.16
C GLN A 48 5.66 2.33 0.13
N GLY A 49 5.65 1.68 1.30
CA GLY A 49 5.38 0.25 1.42
C GLY A 49 4.00 -0.12 0.85
N TYR A 50 2.95 0.59 1.25
CA TYR A 50 1.62 0.38 0.68
C TYR A 50 1.53 0.76 -0.79
N ARG A 51 2.28 1.77 -1.23
CA ARG A 51 2.38 2.11 -2.66
C ARG A 51 2.96 0.95 -3.46
N ALA A 52 3.98 0.25 -2.94
CA ALA A 52 4.52 -0.96 -3.55
C ALA A 52 3.46 -2.08 -3.65
N CYS A 53 2.72 -2.33 -2.56
CA CYS A 53 1.64 -3.32 -2.54
C CYS A 53 0.56 -2.98 -3.58
N ALA A 54 0.10 -1.72 -3.60
CA ALA A 54 -0.92 -1.28 -4.54
C ALA A 54 -0.45 -1.43 -6.00
N ALA A 55 0.77 -1.00 -6.32
CA ALA A 55 1.34 -1.14 -7.66
C ALA A 55 1.45 -2.61 -8.10
N THR A 56 1.99 -3.47 -7.23
CA THR A 56 2.14 -4.90 -7.55
C THR A 56 0.80 -5.62 -7.65
N SER A 57 -0.20 -5.23 -6.86
CA SER A 57 -1.55 -5.81 -6.92
C SER A 57 -2.24 -5.59 -8.28
N VAL A 58 -1.84 -4.56 -9.03
CA VAL A 58 -2.35 -4.27 -10.39
C VAL A 58 -1.40 -4.72 -11.50
N GLY A 59 -0.40 -5.54 -11.18
CA GLY A 59 0.50 -6.16 -12.16
C GLY A 59 1.77 -5.36 -12.49
N VAL A 60 2.09 -4.30 -11.74
CA VAL A 60 3.39 -3.64 -11.86
C VAL A 60 4.49 -4.59 -11.37
N LEU A 61 5.55 -4.74 -12.16
CA LEU A 61 6.66 -5.61 -11.79
C LEU A 61 7.52 -4.97 -10.70
N ALA A 62 8.15 -5.82 -9.88
CA ALA A 62 8.98 -5.35 -8.77
C ALA A 62 10.07 -4.33 -9.20
N PRO A 63 10.79 -4.49 -10.33
CA PRO A 63 11.78 -3.50 -10.77
C PRO A 63 11.17 -2.12 -11.04
N ASP A 64 9.97 -2.07 -11.61
CA ASP A 64 9.29 -0.80 -11.90
C ASP A 64 8.79 -0.14 -10.61
N ALA A 65 8.27 -0.93 -9.66
CA ALA A 65 7.90 -0.44 -8.33
C ALA A 65 9.11 0.13 -7.57
N VAL A 66 10.29 -0.48 -7.73
CA VAL A 66 11.54 0.00 -7.12
C VAL A 66 11.96 1.33 -7.71
N GLN A 67 11.91 1.48 -9.04
CA GLN A 67 12.22 2.75 -9.70
C GLN A 67 11.24 3.85 -9.30
N MET A 68 9.96 3.52 -9.19
CA MET A 68 8.92 4.41 -8.68
C MET A 68 9.24 4.92 -7.26
N ILE A 69 9.56 4.03 -6.31
CA ILE A 69 9.85 4.43 -4.92
C ILE A 69 11.18 5.18 -4.80
N SER A 70 12.20 4.74 -5.54
CA SER A 70 13.49 5.43 -5.60
C SER A 70 13.32 6.87 -6.05
N ALA A 71 12.50 7.10 -7.09
CA ALA A 71 12.20 8.44 -7.60
C ALA A 71 11.38 9.29 -6.62
N ASP A 72 10.35 8.70 -5.98
CA ASP A 72 9.49 9.39 -5.01
C ASP A 72 10.25 9.89 -3.78
N LEU A 73 11.14 9.06 -3.24
CA LEU A 73 11.88 9.36 -2.00
C LEU A 73 13.25 10.00 -2.25
N GLY A 74 13.71 10.06 -3.50
CA GLY A 74 15.06 10.54 -3.83
C GLY A 74 16.17 9.67 -3.23
N ILE A 75 15.95 8.35 -3.13
CA ILE A 75 16.88 7.39 -2.50
C ILE A 75 17.54 6.48 -3.53
N SER A 76 18.59 5.77 -3.13
CA SER A 76 19.26 4.79 -3.99
C SER A 76 18.34 3.63 -4.36
N THR A 77 18.56 3.04 -5.55
CA THR A 77 17.86 1.84 -6.00
C THR A 77 17.97 0.70 -4.99
N GLY A 78 19.14 0.54 -4.33
CA GLY A 78 19.33 -0.49 -3.30
C GLY A 78 18.45 -0.28 -2.06
N ALA A 79 18.26 0.98 -1.64
CA ALA A 79 17.35 1.29 -0.54
C ALA A 79 15.88 1.06 -0.94
N ALA A 80 15.49 1.47 -2.15
CA ALA A 80 14.16 1.21 -2.68
C ALA A 80 13.87 -0.29 -2.85
N MET A 81 14.84 -1.09 -3.30
CA MET A 81 14.74 -2.55 -3.36
C MET A 81 14.43 -3.17 -1.98
N ASP A 82 15.11 -2.72 -0.92
CA ASP A 82 14.88 -3.25 0.43
C ASP A 82 13.46 -2.89 0.93
N ILE A 83 13.03 -1.64 0.71
CA ILE A 83 11.67 -1.18 1.06
C ILE A 83 10.61 -2.01 0.32
N VAL A 84 10.70 -2.14 -1.01
CA VAL A 84 9.75 -2.93 -1.82
C VAL A 84 9.72 -4.37 -1.36
N SER A 85 10.89 -5.00 -1.19
CA SER A 85 10.97 -6.41 -0.80
C SER A 85 10.31 -6.67 0.56
N ARG A 86 10.54 -5.80 1.54
CA ARG A 86 9.91 -5.93 2.87
C ARG A 86 8.42 -5.62 2.85
N ALA A 87 7.99 -4.65 2.04
CA ALA A 87 6.57 -4.36 1.86
C ALA A 87 5.83 -5.59 1.32
N LEU A 88 6.37 -6.23 0.28
CA LEU A 88 5.80 -7.47 -0.29
C LEU A 88 5.76 -8.63 0.70
N LEU A 89 6.66 -8.66 1.68
CA LEU A 89 6.72 -9.71 2.69
C LEU A 89 5.83 -9.45 3.92
N ARG A 90 5.60 -8.19 4.28
CA ARG A 90 4.95 -7.82 5.54
C ARG A 90 3.59 -7.15 5.35
N LEU A 91 3.38 -6.39 4.28
CA LEU A 91 2.24 -5.46 4.18
C LEU A 91 1.12 -5.87 3.20
N CYS A 92 1.38 -6.72 2.20
CA CYS A 92 0.49 -6.87 1.02
C CYS A 92 -0.63 -7.94 1.09
#